data_AF-A0A8D1WZD0-F1
#
_entry.id   AF-A0A8D1WZD0-F1
#
_cell.length_a   1.000
_cell.length_b   1.000
_cell.length_c   1.000
_cell.angle_alpha   90.00
_cell.angle_beta   90.00
_cell.angle_gamma   90.00
#
_symmetry.space_group_name_H-M   'P 1'
#
loop_
_entity.id
_entity.type
_entity.pdbx_description
1 polymer ?
#
loop_
_entity_poly.entity_id
_entity_poly.type
_entity_poly.pdbx_seq_one_letter_code
_entity_poly.pdbx_strand_id
1 'polypeptide(L)'
;MDFSWFYKFMVLLWKNFVLKRRRFIALIMEIILTLLFIGTLLLTRNFVVIRNYGPFNYSLQPVDELPAFLGNIPFPGLWELAFVPSKSVVVKNIVETVKRDLHYNFKVQGFSSERDFENYVKKKVNSKKVMAAFVFDHEFQNSHDPLPLKVKYHLRFSSFQRNKDVRFDRNRGWETGALFPAFPSVGPRNEDFENGGSPGEHIFKHIYFNIIVV
;
A
#
# COMPACT_ATOMS: atom_id res chain seq x y z
N MET A 1 6.60 70.82 -18.35
CA MET A 1 6.80 69.44 -17.83
C MET A 1 8.11 68.94 -18.40
N ASP A 2 9.14 68.85 -17.57
CA ASP A 2 10.51 68.68 -18.05
C ASP A 2 10.77 67.25 -18.48
N PHE A 3 10.96 67.05 -19.79
CA PHE A 3 11.35 65.78 -20.40
C PHE A 3 12.74 65.27 -19.93
N SER A 4 13.44 66.01 -19.07
CA SER A 4 14.74 65.67 -18.47
C SER A 4 14.76 64.27 -17.83
N TRP A 5 13.67 63.87 -17.20
CA TRP A 5 13.57 62.53 -16.60
C TRP A 5 13.53 61.41 -17.65
N PHE A 6 12.85 61.62 -18.78
CA PHE A 6 12.86 60.68 -19.90
C PHE A 6 14.24 60.54 -20.54
N TYR A 7 14.98 61.64 -20.70
CA TYR A 7 16.37 61.59 -21.20
C TYR A 7 17.27 60.81 -20.24
N LYS A 8 17.16 61.04 -18.92
CA LYS A 8 17.90 60.26 -17.91
C LYS A 8 17.53 58.77 -17.97
N PHE A 9 16.24 58.44 -18.09
CA PHE A 9 15.76 57.07 -18.24
C PHE A 9 16.29 56.40 -19.52
N MET A 10 16.30 57.10 -20.65
CA MET A 10 16.84 56.60 -21.92
C MET A 10 18.34 56.36 -21.86
N VAL A 11 19.11 57.24 -21.20
CA VAL A 11 20.55 57.03 -20.98
C VAL A 11 20.80 55.81 -20.09
N LEU A 12 19.98 55.59 -19.06
CA LEU A 12 20.07 54.41 -18.21
C LEU A 12 19.70 53.12 -18.97
N LEU A 13 18.65 53.14 -19.80
CA LEU A 13 18.30 52.02 -20.67
C LEU A 13 19.40 51.71 -21.68
N TRP A 14 19.97 52.74 -22.32
CA TRP A 14 21.08 52.60 -23.26
C TRP A 14 22.31 51.98 -22.58
N LYS A 15 22.67 52.48 -21.40
CA LYS A 15 23.76 51.92 -20.60
C LYS A 15 23.52 50.45 -20.26
N ASN A 16 22.32 50.10 -19.78
CA ASN A 16 21.95 48.73 -19.45
C ASN A 16 21.91 47.83 -20.70
N PHE A 17 21.42 48.33 -21.82
CA PHE A 17 21.38 47.63 -23.10
C PHE A 17 22.79 47.33 -23.61
N VAL A 18 23.70 48.30 -23.57
CA VAL A 18 25.10 48.11 -23.97
C VAL A 18 25.81 47.11 -23.05
N LEU A 19 25.55 47.16 -21.73
CA LEU A 19 26.07 46.18 -20.78
C LEU A 19 25.55 44.76 -21.06
N LYS A 20 24.24 44.62 -21.37
CA LYS A 20 23.62 43.35 -21.75
C LYS A 20 24.17 42.82 -23.09
N ARG A 21 24.36 43.71 -24.08
CA ARG A 21 24.94 43.40 -25.39
C ARG A 21 26.39 42.92 -25.31
N ARG A 22 27.19 43.41 -24.35
CA ARG A 22 28.56 42.89 -24.14
C ARG A 22 28.59 41.49 -23.54
N ARG A 23 27.49 41.05 -22.90
CA ARG A 23 27.27 39.68 -22.41
C ARG A 23 26.28 38.92 -23.32
N PHE A 24 26.37 39.13 -24.63
CA PHE A 24 25.47 38.54 -25.63
C PHE A 24 25.39 37.01 -25.55
N ILE A 25 26.52 36.34 -25.29
CA ILE A 25 26.58 34.88 -25.11
C ILE A 25 25.71 34.44 -23.92
N ALA A 26 25.76 35.18 -22.81
CA ALA A 26 24.93 34.88 -21.63
C ALA A 26 23.44 35.07 -21.92
N LEU A 27 23.08 36.08 -22.74
CA LEU A 27 21.68 36.28 -23.16
C LEU A 27 21.17 35.17 -24.07
N ILE A 28 21.99 34.73 -25.01
CA ILE A 28 21.64 33.58 -25.87
C ILE A 28 21.41 32.35 -24.99
N MET A 29 22.29 32.08 -24.04
CA MET A 29 22.14 30.95 -23.11
C MET A 29 20.86 31.06 -22.27
N GLU A 30 20.51 32.25 -21.79
CA GLU A 30 19.28 32.51 -21.03
C GLU A 30 18.01 32.27 -21.87
N ILE A 31 18.01 32.72 -23.13
CA ILE A 31 16.92 32.48 -24.07
C ILE A 31 16.81 30.99 -24.41
N ILE A 32 17.92 30.32 -24.70
CA ILE A 32 17.95 28.88 -24.98
C ILE A 32 17.44 28.11 -23.76
N LEU A 33 17.86 28.45 -22.55
CA LEU A 33 17.38 27.82 -21.32
C LEU A 33 15.86 27.98 -21.16
N THR A 34 15.34 29.17 -21.44
CA THR A 34 13.89 29.44 -21.40
C THR A 34 13.13 28.61 -22.43
N LEU A 35 13.65 28.53 -23.66
CA LEU A 35 13.06 27.71 -24.72
C LEU A 35 13.13 26.21 -24.41
N LEU A 36 14.22 25.74 -23.80
CA LEU A 36 14.34 24.36 -23.32
C LEU A 36 13.29 24.07 -22.25
N PHE A 37 13.06 24.99 -21.31
CA PHE A 37 12.05 24.83 -20.26
C PHE A 37 10.63 24.78 -20.84
N ILE A 38 10.30 25.65 -21.80
CA ILE A 38 9.01 25.61 -22.49
C ILE A 38 8.87 24.31 -23.28
N GLY A 39 9.93 23.91 -23.99
CA GLY A 39 9.96 22.67 -24.75
C GLY A 39 9.74 21.43 -23.89
N THR A 40 10.39 21.33 -22.73
CA THR A 40 10.18 20.21 -21.80
C THR A 40 8.76 20.20 -21.23
N LEU A 41 8.18 21.36 -20.91
CA LEU A 41 6.78 21.44 -20.46
C LEU A 41 5.78 21.01 -21.55
N LEU A 42 6.01 21.41 -22.80
CA LEU A 42 5.16 21.00 -23.92
C LEU A 42 5.31 19.51 -24.25
N LEU A 43 6.54 18.99 -24.23
CA LEU A 43 6.80 17.57 -24.40
C LEU A 43 6.13 16.75 -23.30
N THR A 44 6.32 17.12 -22.03
CA THR A 44 5.66 16.43 -20.90
C THR A 44 4.14 16.48 -21.02
N ARG A 45 3.55 17.62 -21.43
CA ARG A 45 2.11 17.70 -21.70
C ARG A 45 1.66 16.78 -22.83
N ASN A 46 2.45 16.64 -23.89
CA ASN A 46 2.10 15.77 -25.00
C ASN A 46 2.21 14.28 -24.62
N PHE A 47 3.17 13.92 -23.76
CA PHE A 47 3.30 12.56 -23.24
C PHE A 47 2.22 12.20 -22.21
N VAL A 48 1.76 13.18 -21.42
CA VAL A 48 0.67 13.00 -20.45
C VAL A 48 -0.68 13.24 -21.12
N VAL A 49 -1.11 12.27 -21.93
CA VAL A 49 -2.46 12.26 -22.49
C VAL A 49 -3.45 11.95 -21.36
N ILE A 50 -4.27 12.94 -20.99
CA ILE A 50 -5.40 12.74 -20.07
C ILE A 50 -6.46 11.93 -20.83
N ARG A 51 -6.56 10.64 -20.53
CA ARG A 51 -7.62 9.78 -21.04
C ARG A 51 -8.81 9.83 -20.08
N ASN A 52 -10.00 10.00 -20.64
CA ASN A 52 -11.23 9.80 -19.88
C ASN A 52 -11.52 8.30 -19.85
N TYR A 53 -11.43 7.71 -18.66
CA TYR A 53 -11.76 6.31 -18.45
C TYR A 53 -13.26 6.19 -18.18
N GLY A 54 -13.90 5.19 -18.78
CA GLY A 54 -15.34 4.94 -18.66
C GLY A 54 -15.72 4.35 -17.28
N PRO A 55 -17.00 4.04 -17.07
CA PRO A 55 -17.43 3.32 -15.87
C PRO A 55 -16.84 1.91 -15.85
N PHE A 56 -16.16 1.55 -14.76
CA PHE A 56 -15.66 0.19 -14.56
C PHE A 56 -16.75 -0.67 -13.92
N ASN A 57 -17.03 -1.81 -14.54
CA ASN A 57 -17.86 -2.86 -13.97
C ASN A 57 -16.96 -4.02 -13.57
N TYR A 58 -16.85 -4.28 -12.27
CA TYR A 58 -16.08 -5.39 -11.73
C TYR A 58 -17.00 -6.58 -11.41
N SER A 59 -16.50 -7.78 -11.61
CA SER A 59 -17.21 -9.00 -11.23
C SER A 59 -17.40 -9.08 -9.71
N LEU A 60 -18.46 -9.77 -9.28
CA LEU A 60 -18.67 -10.06 -7.86
C LEU A 60 -17.60 -11.05 -7.39
N GLN A 61 -16.89 -10.69 -6.33
CA GLN A 61 -15.93 -11.60 -5.71
C GLN A 61 -16.65 -12.59 -4.79
N PRO A 62 -16.42 -13.91 -4.93
CA PRO A 62 -16.97 -14.88 -4.01
C PRO A 62 -16.38 -14.68 -2.62
N VAL A 63 -17.25 -14.66 -1.61
CA VAL A 63 -16.87 -14.52 -0.19
C VAL A 63 -16.72 -15.89 0.47
N ASP A 64 -17.45 -16.88 -0.03
CA ASP A 64 -17.52 -18.23 0.53
C ASP A 64 -16.32 -19.10 0.16
N GLU A 65 -15.54 -18.67 -0.83
CA GLU A 65 -14.38 -19.40 -1.33
C GLU A 65 -13.08 -18.70 -0.96
N LEU A 66 -12.06 -19.50 -0.63
CA LEU A 66 -10.71 -18.99 -0.42
C LEU A 66 -10.19 -18.40 -1.74
N PRO A 67 -9.75 -17.14 -1.77
CA PRO A 67 -9.27 -16.51 -2.99
C PRO A 67 -8.16 -17.31 -3.68
N ALA A 68 -8.20 -17.40 -5.01
CA ALA A 68 -7.27 -18.21 -5.81
C ALA A 68 -5.78 -17.93 -5.53
N PHE A 69 -5.42 -16.68 -5.19
CA PHE A 69 -4.04 -16.31 -4.85
C PHE A 69 -3.52 -16.97 -3.55
N LEU A 70 -4.41 -17.46 -2.68
CA LEU A 70 -4.10 -18.19 -1.46
C LEU A 70 -4.06 -19.71 -1.67
N GLY A 71 -4.57 -20.21 -2.80
CA GLY A 71 -4.54 -21.64 -3.14
C GLY A 71 -3.12 -22.19 -3.27
N ASN A 72 -2.16 -21.34 -3.64
CA ASN A 72 -0.75 -21.71 -3.74
C ASN A 72 -0.13 -21.92 -2.34
N ILE A 73 0.16 -23.18 -2.04
CA ILE A 73 0.80 -23.62 -0.79
C ILE A 73 2.13 -22.86 -0.58
N PRO A 74 2.37 -22.28 0.62
CA PRO A 74 3.55 -21.47 0.87
C PRO A 74 4.78 -22.37 1.01
N PHE A 75 5.71 -22.34 0.05
CA PHE A 75 6.97 -23.05 0.20
C PHE A 75 7.94 -22.32 1.15
N PRO A 76 8.49 -22.98 2.20
CA PRO A 76 8.33 -24.39 2.57
C PRO A 76 7.26 -24.62 3.66
N GLY A 77 6.16 -25.34 3.40
CA GLY A 77 5.21 -25.78 4.44
C GLY A 77 3.75 -25.53 4.13
N LEU A 78 2.89 -25.70 5.14
CA LEU A 78 1.46 -25.39 5.08
C LEU A 78 1.21 -23.95 5.56
N TRP A 79 0.07 -23.38 5.18
CA TRP A 79 -0.40 -22.12 5.74
C TRP A 79 -0.63 -22.27 7.25
N GLU A 80 -0.28 -21.23 8.01
CA GLU A 80 -0.43 -21.21 9.47
C GLU A 80 -1.44 -20.15 9.91
N LEU A 81 -2.38 -20.55 10.78
CA LEU A 81 -3.24 -19.64 11.55
C LEU A 81 -2.69 -19.56 12.96
N ALA A 82 -2.37 -18.35 13.39
CA ALA A 82 -1.82 -18.11 14.70
C ALA A 82 -2.91 -17.69 15.69
N PHE A 83 -2.72 -17.95 16.98
CA PHE A 83 -3.62 -17.45 18.02
C PHE A 83 -2.87 -17.07 19.28
N VAL A 84 -3.38 -16.04 19.96
CA VAL A 84 -2.83 -15.47 21.18
C VAL A 84 -3.98 -15.12 22.13
N PRO A 85 -3.93 -15.54 23.41
CA PRO A 85 -2.88 -16.32 24.06
C PRO A 85 -3.04 -17.84 23.88
N SER A 86 -1.92 -18.57 23.81
CA SER A 86 -1.86 -20.04 23.63
C SER A 86 -2.42 -20.85 24.79
N LYS A 87 -2.50 -20.23 25.98
CA LYS A 87 -2.94 -20.87 27.22
C LYS A 87 -4.41 -21.25 27.21
N SER A 88 -5.25 -20.50 26.48
CA SER A 88 -6.70 -20.70 26.45
C SER A 88 -7.11 -21.78 25.45
N VAL A 89 -7.78 -22.82 25.93
CA VAL A 89 -8.38 -23.88 25.10
C VAL A 89 -9.56 -23.32 24.29
N VAL A 90 -10.29 -22.36 24.84
CA VAL A 90 -11.43 -21.72 24.16
C VAL A 90 -10.97 -21.00 22.90
N VAL A 91 -9.90 -20.21 23.00
CA VAL A 91 -9.32 -19.49 21.85
C VAL A 91 -8.84 -20.48 20.78
N LYS A 92 -8.18 -21.57 21.19
CA LYS A 92 -7.75 -22.63 20.28
C LYS A 92 -8.93 -23.24 19.52
N ASN A 93 -10.02 -23.59 20.22
CA ASN A 93 -11.21 -24.19 19.63
C ASN A 93 -11.89 -23.27 18.61
N ILE A 94 -11.88 -21.96 18.86
CA ILE A 94 -12.42 -20.96 17.91
C ILE A 94 -11.61 -20.98 16.62
N VAL A 95 -10.27 -20.91 16.72
CA VAL A 95 -9.41 -20.90 15.53
C VAL A 95 -9.44 -22.24 14.79
N GLU A 96 -9.61 -23.36 15.51
CA GLU A 96 -9.85 -24.67 14.88
C GLU A 96 -11.22 -24.74 14.18
N THR A 97 -12.24 -24.04 14.68
CA THR A 97 -13.54 -23.93 14.00
C THR A 97 -13.42 -23.09 12.74
N VAL A 98 -12.77 -21.93 12.81
CA VAL A 98 -12.47 -21.10 11.63
C VAL A 98 -11.67 -21.88 10.58
N LYS A 99 -10.70 -22.70 11.01
CA LYS A 99 -9.96 -23.58 10.09
C LYS A 99 -10.90 -24.54 9.35
N ARG A 100 -11.91 -25.12 10.03
CA ARG A 100 -12.88 -26.04 9.41
C ARG A 100 -13.75 -25.30 8.40
N ASP A 101 -14.25 -24.12 8.76
CA ASP A 101 -15.15 -23.32 7.91
C ASP A 101 -14.46 -22.83 6.63
N LEU A 102 -13.15 -22.55 6.69
CA LEU A 102 -12.35 -22.15 5.53
C LEU A 102 -12.04 -23.29 4.56
N HIS A 103 -12.43 -24.54 4.89
CA HIS A 103 -12.22 -25.75 4.06
C HIS A 103 -10.79 -25.94 3.52
N TYR A 104 -9.78 -25.47 4.25
CA TYR A 104 -8.38 -25.53 3.84
C TYR A 104 -7.49 -26.09 4.95
N ASN A 105 -6.41 -26.79 4.58
CA ASN A 105 -5.50 -27.42 5.54
C ASN A 105 -4.52 -26.41 6.18
N PHE A 106 -5.04 -25.54 7.03
CA PHE A 106 -4.21 -24.67 7.87
C PHE A 106 -3.60 -25.44 9.05
N LYS A 107 -2.37 -25.12 9.42
CA LYS A 107 -1.77 -25.52 10.69
C LYS A 107 -2.08 -24.44 11.73
N VAL A 108 -2.64 -24.83 12.88
CA VAL A 108 -2.95 -23.90 13.96
C VAL A 108 -1.76 -23.80 14.91
N GLN A 109 -1.29 -22.58 15.19
CA GLN A 109 -0.09 -22.31 15.99
C GLN A 109 -0.40 -21.31 17.11
N GLY A 110 -0.27 -21.74 18.36
CA GLY A 110 -0.46 -20.86 19.52
C GLY A 110 0.82 -20.12 19.89
N PHE A 111 0.69 -18.87 20.35
CA PHE A 111 1.75 -18.10 21.00
C PHE A 111 1.31 -17.57 22.36
N SER A 112 2.23 -17.56 23.33
CA SER A 112 1.93 -17.14 24.70
C SER A 112 1.62 -15.64 24.78
N SER A 113 2.39 -14.83 24.05
CA SER A 113 2.18 -13.38 23.97
C SER A 113 2.21 -12.88 22.54
N GLU A 114 1.69 -11.67 22.35
CA GLU A 114 1.73 -10.97 21.07
C GLU A 114 3.17 -10.68 20.62
N ARG A 115 4.08 -10.44 21.58
CA ARG A 115 5.50 -10.22 21.31
C ARG A 115 6.18 -11.49 20.78
N ASP A 116 5.82 -12.66 21.30
CA ASP A 116 6.34 -13.94 20.81
C ASP A 116 5.89 -14.21 19.38
N PHE A 117 4.63 -13.92 19.09
CA PHE A 117 4.10 -13.96 17.73
C PHE A 117 4.85 -13.02 16.79
N GLU A 118 5.09 -11.77 17.20
CA GLU A 118 5.81 -10.79 16.40
C GLU A 118 7.26 -11.26 16.11
N ASN A 119 7.94 -11.77 17.13
CA ASN A 119 9.30 -12.33 16.98
C ASN A 119 9.32 -13.55 16.05
N TYR A 120 8.26 -14.36 16.05
CA TYR A 120 8.12 -15.49 15.13
C TYR A 120 7.94 -15.03 13.69
N VAL A 121 7.05 -14.06 13.43
CA VAL A 121 6.74 -13.54 12.08
C VAL A 121 7.86 -12.68 11.51
N LYS A 122 8.68 -12.03 12.33
CA LYS A 122 9.88 -11.29 11.88
C LYS A 122 10.82 -12.13 11.03
N LYS A 123 10.84 -13.45 11.21
CA LYS A 123 11.62 -14.37 10.38
C LYS A 123 10.97 -14.50 8.99
N LYS A 124 11.72 -14.14 7.92
CA LYS A 124 11.24 -14.15 6.51
C LYS A 124 10.61 -15.46 6.04
N VAL A 125 11.02 -16.60 6.60
CA VAL A 125 10.44 -17.91 6.28
C VAL A 125 9.05 -18.05 6.89
N ASN A 126 8.87 -17.58 8.12
CA ASN A 126 7.60 -17.68 8.85
C ASN A 126 6.60 -16.62 8.38
N SER A 127 7.08 -15.42 8.02
CA SER A 127 6.21 -14.38 7.44
C SER A 127 5.49 -14.85 6.18
N LYS A 128 6.13 -15.74 5.40
CA LYS A 128 5.50 -16.35 4.22
C LYS A 128 4.44 -17.39 4.54
N LYS A 129 4.44 -18.00 5.73
CA LYS A 129 3.53 -19.09 6.11
C LYS A 129 2.36 -18.63 6.97
N VAL A 130 2.59 -17.65 7.85
CA VAL A 130 1.57 -17.16 8.78
C VAL A 130 0.57 -16.28 8.05
N MET A 131 -0.68 -16.71 7.96
CA MET A 131 -1.79 -16.00 7.34
C MET A 131 -2.29 -14.83 8.19
N ALA A 132 -2.85 -15.17 9.33
CA ALA A 132 -3.35 -14.22 10.31
C ALA A 132 -3.15 -14.80 11.70
N ALA A 133 -3.01 -13.92 12.69
CA ALA A 133 -3.11 -14.22 14.10
C ALA A 133 -4.39 -13.65 14.67
N PHE A 134 -5.12 -14.47 15.41
CA PHE A 134 -6.22 -14.05 16.25
C PHE A 134 -5.67 -13.65 17.61
N VAL A 135 -5.71 -12.36 17.94
CA VAL A 135 -5.22 -11.84 19.22
C VAL A 135 -6.40 -11.44 20.08
N PHE A 136 -6.62 -12.16 21.16
CA PHE A 136 -7.63 -11.87 22.16
C PHE A 136 -7.02 -11.02 23.27
N ASP A 137 -7.58 -9.84 23.49
CA ASP A 137 -7.17 -8.90 24.53
C ASP A 137 -7.82 -9.30 25.86
N HIS A 138 -7.37 -10.43 26.40
CA HIS A 138 -7.85 -11.00 27.65
C HIS A 138 -6.78 -11.85 28.34
N GLU A 139 -6.64 -11.67 29.66
CA GLU A 139 -5.74 -12.45 30.50
C GLU A 139 -6.45 -13.66 31.10
N PHE A 140 -6.19 -14.85 30.53
CA PHE A 140 -6.73 -16.12 31.05
C PHE A 140 -5.85 -16.64 32.20
N GLN A 141 -6.44 -16.81 33.38
CA GLN A 141 -5.75 -17.32 34.58
C GLN A 141 -5.60 -18.84 34.52
N ASN A 142 -6.59 -19.55 33.99
CA ASN A 142 -6.55 -20.98 33.70
C ASN A 142 -6.77 -21.26 32.22
N SER A 143 -6.43 -22.47 31.78
CA SER A 143 -6.59 -22.88 30.39
C SER A 143 -8.04 -23.10 29.96
N HIS A 144 -8.93 -23.36 30.92
CA HIS A 144 -10.36 -23.63 30.69
C HIS A 144 -11.25 -22.44 31.08
N ASP A 145 -10.66 -21.27 31.33
CA ASP A 145 -11.42 -20.07 31.63
C ASP A 145 -12.31 -19.71 30.43
N PRO A 146 -13.61 -19.41 30.65
CA PRO A 146 -14.51 -19.03 29.58
C PRO A 146 -14.13 -17.66 29.00
N LEU A 147 -14.60 -17.39 27.78
CA LEU A 147 -14.49 -16.03 27.22
C LEU A 147 -15.35 -15.06 28.05
N PRO A 148 -14.89 -13.83 28.27
CA PRO A 148 -15.70 -12.80 28.92
C PRO A 148 -16.91 -12.45 28.05
N LEU A 149 -17.98 -11.96 28.68
CA LEU A 149 -19.20 -11.51 27.97
C LEU A 149 -18.90 -10.45 26.91
N LYS A 150 -17.90 -9.60 27.17
CA LYS A 150 -17.39 -8.62 26.21
C LYS A 150 -15.99 -9.02 25.77
N VAL A 151 -15.89 -9.54 24.55
CA VAL A 151 -14.63 -9.97 23.96
C VAL A 151 -14.04 -8.83 23.14
N LYS A 152 -12.79 -8.47 23.42
CA LYS A 152 -12.00 -7.59 22.56
C LYS A 152 -10.95 -8.44 21.87
N TYR A 153 -10.98 -8.45 20.54
CA TYR A 153 -10.03 -9.19 19.73
C TYR A 153 -9.63 -8.37 18.50
N HIS A 154 -8.51 -8.72 17.90
CA HIS A 154 -8.08 -8.15 16.64
C HIS A 154 -7.25 -9.16 15.85
N LEU A 155 -7.22 -8.96 14.53
CA LEU A 155 -6.41 -9.77 13.64
C LEU A 155 -5.08 -9.08 13.37
N ARG A 156 -4.00 -9.86 13.43
CA ARG A 156 -2.69 -9.44 12.94
C ARG A 156 -2.28 -10.25 11.72
N PHE A 157 -1.83 -9.55 10.69
CA PHE A 157 -1.38 -10.19 9.45
C PHE A 157 0.13 -10.13 9.34
N SER A 158 0.69 -11.07 8.60
CA SER A 158 2.09 -11.01 8.21
C SER A 158 2.35 -9.84 7.26
N SER A 159 3.53 -9.22 7.35
CA SER A 159 3.98 -8.17 6.43
C SER A 159 4.23 -8.65 4.99
N PHE A 160 4.20 -9.96 4.74
CA PHE A 160 4.47 -10.53 3.43
C PHE A 160 3.30 -10.32 2.47
N GLN A 161 3.54 -9.56 1.39
CA GLN A 161 2.59 -9.41 0.29
C GLN A 161 2.39 -10.74 -0.45
N ARG A 162 1.13 -11.12 -0.66
CA ARG A 162 0.76 -12.42 -1.27
C ARG A 162 0.19 -12.29 -2.67
N ASN A 163 -0.28 -11.10 -3.03
CA ASN A 163 -0.68 -10.82 -4.39
C ASN A 163 0.59 -10.64 -5.25
N LYS A 164 0.83 -11.56 -6.20
CA LYS A 164 1.97 -11.55 -7.13
C LYS A 164 1.73 -10.69 -8.36
N ASP A 165 0.52 -10.17 -8.56
CA ASP A 165 0.14 -9.41 -9.76
C ASP A 165 0.75 -8.00 -9.83
N VAL A 166 1.68 -7.70 -8.93
CA VAL A 166 2.41 -6.43 -8.91
C VAL A 166 3.55 -6.51 -9.92
N ARG A 167 3.37 -5.91 -11.09
CA ARG A 167 4.37 -5.84 -12.20
C ARG A 167 5.71 -5.18 -11.84
N PHE A 168 5.85 -4.64 -10.62
CA PHE A 168 7.05 -3.98 -10.14
C PHE A 168 7.49 -4.59 -8.82
N ASP A 169 8.78 -4.94 -8.71
CA ASP A 169 9.47 -5.35 -7.47
C ASP A 169 9.47 -4.16 -6.48
N ARG A 170 8.30 -3.83 -5.96
CA ARG A 170 8.11 -2.86 -4.90
C ARG A 170 8.62 -3.49 -3.61
N ASN A 171 9.08 -2.66 -2.68
CA ASN A 171 9.44 -3.14 -1.35
C ASN A 171 8.28 -3.98 -0.80
N ARG A 172 8.59 -5.23 -0.47
CA ARG A 172 7.66 -6.32 -0.14
C ARG A 172 6.91 -6.06 1.17
N GLY A 173 6.07 -5.04 1.22
CA GLY A 173 5.34 -4.60 2.41
C GLY A 173 4.03 -3.92 2.06
N TRP A 174 3.13 -3.78 3.02
CA TRP A 174 1.77 -3.27 2.79
C TRP A 174 1.68 -1.75 2.56
N GLU A 175 2.81 -1.03 2.57
CA GLU A 175 2.89 0.43 2.35
C GLU A 175 1.92 1.25 3.22
N THR A 176 1.57 0.74 4.41
CA THR A 176 0.62 1.38 5.35
C THR A 176 1.11 2.72 5.92
N GLY A 177 2.38 3.09 5.67
CA GLY A 177 2.96 4.36 6.06
C GLY A 177 2.71 5.50 5.06
N ALA A 178 2.16 5.22 3.88
CA ALA A 178 1.94 6.22 2.84
C ALA A 178 0.47 6.25 2.41
N LEU A 179 -0.14 7.44 2.36
CA LEU A 179 -1.50 7.61 1.84
C LEU A 179 -1.58 7.45 0.31
N PHE A 180 -0.47 7.72 -0.39
CA PHE A 180 -0.36 7.66 -1.84
C PHE A 180 0.96 6.99 -2.25
N PRO A 181 0.99 6.27 -3.40
CA PRO A 181 2.24 5.73 -3.91
C PRO A 181 3.21 6.86 -4.28
N ALA A 182 4.52 6.66 -4.05
CA ALA A 182 5.56 7.61 -4.43
C ALA A 182 5.53 7.98 -5.92
N PHE A 183 5.14 7.02 -6.77
CA PHE A 183 4.95 7.21 -8.20
C PHE A 183 3.54 6.75 -8.60
N PRO A 184 2.55 7.66 -8.66
CA PRO A 184 1.21 7.31 -9.11
C PRO A 184 1.22 7.02 -10.62
N SER A 185 0.45 6.01 -11.03
CA SER A 185 0.16 5.77 -12.45
C SER A 185 -0.77 6.87 -12.96
N VAL A 186 -0.63 7.22 -14.25
CA VAL A 186 -1.61 8.05 -14.93
C VAL A 186 -2.84 7.18 -15.21
N GLY A 187 -4.00 7.59 -14.70
CA GLY A 187 -5.26 6.87 -14.86
C GLY A 187 -5.71 6.09 -13.62
N PRO A 188 -6.81 5.33 -13.74
CA PRO A 188 -7.40 4.53 -12.67
C PRO A 188 -6.41 3.53 -12.12
N ARG A 189 -6.45 3.37 -10.80
CA ARG A 189 -5.58 2.44 -10.09
C ARG A 189 -6.06 1.01 -10.36
N ASN A 190 -5.18 0.18 -10.94
CA ASN A 190 -5.43 -1.23 -11.21
C ASN A 190 -6.68 -1.48 -12.07
N GLU A 191 -6.81 -0.75 -13.18
CA GLU A 191 -7.97 -0.81 -14.08
C GLU A 191 -8.33 -2.24 -14.52
N ASP A 192 -7.32 -3.07 -14.83
CA ASP A 192 -7.48 -4.44 -15.31
C ASP A 192 -7.73 -5.47 -14.20
N PHE A 193 -7.75 -5.06 -12.94
CA PHE A 193 -7.79 -5.98 -11.80
C PHE A 193 -9.09 -5.84 -11.01
N GLU A 194 -9.98 -6.80 -11.20
CA GLU A 194 -11.25 -6.91 -10.46
C GLU A 194 -11.05 -7.05 -8.94
N ASN A 195 -9.87 -7.51 -8.52
CA ASN A 195 -9.48 -7.64 -7.11
C ASN A 195 -8.91 -6.36 -6.49
N GLY A 196 -8.96 -5.23 -7.20
CA GLY A 196 -8.43 -3.95 -6.75
C GLY A 196 -6.90 -3.82 -6.83
N GLY A 197 -6.18 -4.86 -7.29
CA GLY A 197 -4.74 -4.88 -7.58
C GLY A 197 -3.81 -4.44 -6.43
N SER A 198 -2.78 -3.63 -6.73
CA SER A 198 -1.73 -3.21 -5.78
C SER A 198 -2.01 -1.88 -5.03
N PRO A 199 -1.63 -1.79 -3.73
CA PRO A 199 -1.31 -2.88 -2.82
C PRO A 199 -2.59 -3.69 -2.60
N GLY A 200 -2.46 -4.99 -2.30
CA GLY A 200 -3.61 -5.90 -2.12
C GLY A 200 -4.47 -5.61 -0.89
N GLU A 201 -4.78 -4.34 -0.62
CA GLU A 201 -5.57 -3.82 0.51
C GLU A 201 -6.99 -4.38 0.54
N HIS A 202 -7.55 -4.82 -0.59
CA HIS A 202 -8.88 -5.44 -0.61
C HIS A 202 -8.95 -6.73 0.22
N ILE A 203 -7.81 -7.41 0.44
CA ILE A 203 -7.70 -8.55 1.36
C ILE A 203 -7.97 -8.10 2.80
N PHE A 204 -7.53 -6.91 3.20
CA PHE A 204 -7.79 -6.39 4.54
C PHE A 204 -9.23 -5.95 4.70
N LYS A 205 -9.78 -5.14 3.78
CA LYS A 205 -11.14 -4.58 3.94
C LYS A 205 -12.23 -5.65 3.96
N HIS A 206 -12.15 -6.70 3.13
CA HIS A 206 -13.17 -7.76 3.17
C HIS A 206 -13.04 -8.68 4.39
N ILE A 207 -11.82 -8.97 4.86
CA ILE A 207 -11.63 -9.77 6.08
C ILE A 207 -12.09 -8.99 7.34
N TYR A 208 -11.98 -7.65 7.35
CA TYR A 208 -12.49 -6.84 8.46
C TYR A 208 -14.02 -6.75 8.54
N PHE A 209 -14.76 -6.97 7.44
CA PHE A 209 -16.22 -6.84 7.44
C PHE A 209 -16.97 -8.15 7.67
N ASN A 210 -16.37 -9.32 7.38
CA ASN A 210 -17.05 -10.61 7.53
C ASN A 210 -16.55 -11.49 8.68
N ILE A 211 -15.67 -10.98 9.55
CA ILE A 211 -15.60 -11.46 10.94
C ILE A 211 -16.47 -10.55 11.82
N ILE A 212 -17.69 -10.28 11.35
CA ILE A 212 -18.79 -9.98 12.25
C ILE A 212 -19.40 -11.33 12.52
N VAL A 213 -19.02 -11.88 13.68
CA VAL A 213 -19.61 -13.05 14.31
C VAL A 213 -21.14 -12.89 14.23
N VAL A 214 -21.80 -13.81 13.51
CA VAL A 214 -23.18 -14.18 13.81
C VAL A 214 -23.18 -14.94 15.12
#